data_AF-A0A2R2MNS2-F1
#
_entry.id   AF-A0A2R2MNS2-F1
#
_cell.length_a   1.000
_cell.length_b   1.000
_cell.length_c   1.000
_cell.angle_alpha   90.00
_cell.angle_beta   90.00
_cell.angle_gamma   90.00
#
_symmetry.space_group_name_H-M   'P 1'
#
loop_
_entity.id
_entity.type
_entity.pdbx_description
1 polymer ?
#
loop_
_entity_poly.entity_id
_entity_poly.type
_entity_poly.pdbx_seq_one_letter_code
_entity_poly.pdbx_strand_id
1 'polypeptide(L)'
;MKGRSGLASYMNRTVMLPIFGEVIVMETMKSVGAHCPIELDPIRLPKCDHEYDPNCTGKVVNSFLRAKYDNKWTGRFPGRPREQ
;
A
#
# COMPACT_ATOMS: atom_id res chain seq x y z
N MET A 1 7.91 -7.25 -6.54
CA MET A 1 9.13 -7.07 -7.37
C MET A 1 9.57 -8.44 -7.87
N LYS A 2 9.97 -8.57 -9.14
CA LYS A 2 10.45 -9.85 -9.69
C LYS A 2 11.93 -10.06 -9.31
N GLY A 3 12.28 -11.25 -8.83
CA GLY A 3 13.64 -11.60 -8.42
C GLY A 3 13.72 -13.03 -7.87
N ARG A 4 14.93 -13.56 -7.68
CA ARG A 4 15.14 -14.91 -7.12
C ARG A 4 15.02 -14.88 -5.60
N SER A 5 14.20 -15.77 -5.04
CA SER A 5 14.08 -15.97 -3.59
C SER A 5 15.30 -16.72 -3.01
N GLY A 6 15.50 -16.62 -1.70
CA GLY A 6 16.56 -17.35 -0.97
C GLY A 6 17.92 -16.65 -0.92
N LEU A 7 18.00 -15.39 -1.36
CA LEU A 7 19.18 -14.55 -1.14
C LEU A 7 19.26 -14.18 0.34
N ALA A 8 20.34 -14.59 1.01
CA ALA A 8 20.54 -14.35 2.43
C ALA A 8 20.79 -12.85 2.72
N SER A 9 20.49 -12.42 3.95
CA SER A 9 20.79 -11.07 4.40
C SER A 9 22.30 -10.83 4.39
N TYR A 10 22.75 -9.78 3.71
CA TYR A 10 24.17 -9.38 3.70
C TYR A 10 24.74 -9.11 5.11
N MET A 11 23.88 -8.68 6.04
CA MET A 11 24.26 -8.36 7.42
C MET A 11 23.92 -9.49 8.40
N ASN A 12 23.65 -10.72 7.93
CA ASN A 12 23.28 -11.87 8.76
C ASN A 12 22.11 -11.61 9.72
N ARG A 13 21.13 -10.79 9.29
CA ARG A 13 19.95 -10.49 10.09
C ARG A 13 19.02 -11.70 10.14
N THR A 14 18.47 -11.96 11.32
CA THR A 14 17.49 -13.03 11.52
C THR A 14 16.11 -12.63 10.98
N VAL A 15 15.27 -13.63 10.74
CA VAL A 15 13.87 -13.42 10.31
C VAL A 15 13.05 -12.70 11.39
N MET A 16 13.44 -12.80 12.66
CA MET A 16 12.75 -12.11 13.76
C MET A 16 12.83 -10.58 13.63
N LEU A 17 13.91 -10.04 13.06
CA LEU A 17 14.10 -8.60 12.93
C LEU A 17 12.98 -7.91 12.11
N PRO A 18 12.67 -8.31 10.86
CA PRO A 18 11.56 -7.70 10.12
C PRO A 18 10.19 -8.01 10.72
N ILE A 19 9.98 -9.19 11.31
CA ILE A 19 8.70 -9.54 11.94
C ILE A 19 8.43 -8.64 13.16
N PHE A 20 9.43 -8.44 14.02
CA PHE A 20 9.30 -7.53 15.16
C PHE A 20 9.20 -6.07 14.71
N GLY A 21 9.92 -5.69 13.65
CA GLY A 21 9.78 -4.39 13.01
C GLY A 21 8.33 -4.11 12.58
N GLU A 22 7.64 -5.11 12.03
CA GLU A 22 6.23 -4.98 11.68
C GLU A 22 5.36 -4.71 12.91
N VAL A 23 5.61 -5.37 14.04
CA VAL A 23 4.90 -5.09 15.31
C VAL A 23 5.08 -3.64 15.75
N ILE A 24 6.31 -3.13 15.70
CA ILE A 24 6.61 -1.73 16.04
C ILE A 24 5.88 -0.77 15.09
N VAL A 25 5.88 -1.04 13.78
CA VAL A 25 5.19 -0.20 12.79
C VAL A 25 3.69 -0.18 13.06
N MET A 26 3.07 -1.33 13.32
CA MET A 26 1.64 -1.41 13.62
C MET A 26 1.24 -0.68 14.91
N GLU A 27 2.13 -0.62 15.91
CA GLU A 27 1.89 0.09 17.18
C GLU A 27 2.11 1.60 17.05
N THR A 28 3.11 2.02 16.28
CA THR A 28 3.51 3.43 16.17
C THR A 28 2.73 4.21 15.11
N MET A 29 2.36 3.56 14.01
CA MET A 29 1.73 4.21 12.87
C MET A 29 0.50 3.41 12.42
N LYS A 30 -0.66 4.07 12.34
CA LYS A 30 -1.88 3.45 11.79
C LYS A 30 -2.55 4.33 10.75
N SER A 31 -2.11 4.17 9.51
CA SER A 31 -2.75 4.76 8.31
C SER A 31 -3.69 3.79 7.60
N VAL A 32 -3.73 2.52 8.02
CA VAL A 32 -4.51 1.46 7.38
C VAL A 32 -5.91 1.38 8.00
N GLY A 33 -6.94 1.55 7.16
CA GLY A 33 -8.34 1.38 7.53
C GLY A 33 -9.29 2.18 6.63
N ALA A 34 -10.51 1.68 6.46
CA ALA A 34 -11.54 2.43 5.74
C ALA A 34 -11.89 3.71 6.51
N HIS A 35 -12.12 4.80 5.76
CA HIS A 35 -12.58 6.07 6.32
C HIS A 35 -13.78 6.60 5.54
N CYS A 36 -14.48 7.57 6.13
CA CYS A 36 -15.58 8.27 5.49
C CYS A 36 -15.13 9.68 5.05
N PRO A 37 -15.46 10.13 3.81
CA PRO A 37 -16.09 9.36 2.74
C PRO A 37 -15.13 8.30 2.16
N ILE A 38 -15.69 7.26 1.52
CA ILE A 38 -14.89 6.21 0.86
C ILE A 38 -14.28 6.79 -0.41
N GLU A 39 -12.95 6.84 -0.46
CA GLU A 39 -12.21 7.28 -1.64
C GLU A 39 -11.45 6.10 -2.25
N LEU A 40 -11.89 5.67 -3.44
CA LEU A 40 -11.25 4.61 -4.22
C LEU A 40 -10.24 5.21 -5.19
N ASP A 41 -9.04 4.64 -5.22
CA ASP A 41 -7.98 4.96 -6.17
C ASP A 41 -7.54 3.65 -6.85
N PRO A 42 -8.28 3.17 -7.87
CA PRO A 42 -8.04 1.84 -8.43
C PRO A 42 -6.71 1.76 -9.16
N ILE A 43 -5.92 0.74 -8.81
CA ILE A 43 -4.65 0.44 -9.46
C ILE A 43 -4.95 -0.35 -10.74
N ARG A 44 -4.67 0.25 -11.89
CA ARG A 44 -4.82 -0.40 -13.21
C ARG A 44 -3.67 -1.37 -13.44
N LEU A 45 -3.99 -2.62 -13.72
CA LEU A 45 -2.99 -3.63 -14.02
C LEU A 45 -2.57 -3.55 -15.49
N PRO A 46 -1.30 -3.87 -15.81
CA PRO A 46 -0.89 -4.02 -17.19
C PRO A 46 -1.65 -5.19 -17.84
N LYS A 47 -1.97 -5.07 -19.12
CA LYS A 47 -2.60 -6.14 -19.88
C LYS A 47 -1.69 -7.37 -19.90
N CYS A 48 -2.27 -8.56 -19.79
CA CYS A 48 -1.53 -9.82 -19.72
C CYS A 48 -0.58 -9.90 -18.53
N ASP A 49 -0.90 -9.23 -17.42
CA ASP A 49 -0.19 -9.45 -16.18
C ASP A 49 -0.30 -10.94 -15.80
N HIS A 50 0.85 -11.59 -15.64
CA HIS A 50 0.91 -13.04 -15.45
C HIS A 50 0.19 -13.51 -14.17
N GLU A 51 0.16 -12.67 -13.14
CA GLU A 51 -0.40 -13.02 -11.83
C GLU A 51 -1.86 -12.60 -11.71
N TYR A 52 -2.20 -11.40 -12.20
CA TYR A 52 -3.50 -10.79 -11.98
C TYR A 52 -4.39 -10.70 -13.24
N ASP A 53 -3.84 -10.78 -14.46
CA ASP A 53 -4.60 -10.79 -15.74
C ASP A 53 -4.16 -11.94 -16.68
N PRO A 54 -4.27 -13.21 -16.26
CA PRO A 54 -3.81 -14.36 -17.06
C PRO A 54 -4.56 -14.53 -18.39
N ASN A 55 -5.77 -13.98 -18.49
CA ASN A 55 -6.60 -14.03 -19.70
C ASN A 55 -6.34 -12.85 -20.66
N CYS A 56 -5.33 -12.01 -20.39
CA CYS A 56 -4.96 -10.90 -21.27
C CYS A 56 -6.10 -9.92 -21.57
N THR A 57 -7.03 -9.73 -20.61
CA THR A 57 -8.22 -8.90 -20.82
C THR A 57 -7.89 -7.41 -20.88
N GLY A 58 -6.85 -6.98 -20.14
CA GLY A 58 -6.51 -5.58 -19.94
C GLY A 58 -7.57 -4.77 -19.19
N LYS A 59 -8.52 -5.44 -18.54
CA LYS A 59 -9.62 -4.81 -17.79
C LYS A 59 -9.52 -5.02 -16.28
N VAL A 60 -8.56 -5.82 -15.82
CA VAL A 60 -8.40 -6.11 -14.40
C VAL A 60 -7.91 -4.87 -13.66
N VAL A 61 -8.58 -4.55 -12.56
CA VAL A 61 -8.24 -3.44 -11.67
C VAL A 61 -8.17 -3.96 -10.24
N ASN A 62 -7.18 -3.49 -9.49
CA ASN A 62 -7.11 -3.74 -8.05
C ASN A 62 -7.69 -2.54 -7.30
N SER A 63 -8.68 -2.78 -6.46
CA SER A 63 -9.35 -1.74 -5.68
C SER A 63 -8.48 -1.33 -4.50
N PHE A 64 -7.96 -0.11 -4.52
CA PHE A 64 -7.19 0.46 -3.42
C PHE A 64 -7.96 1.62 -2.78
N LEU A 65 -8.06 1.61 -1.45
CA LEU A 65 -8.71 2.66 -0.67
C LEU A 65 -7.65 3.65 -0.20
N ARG A 66 -7.94 4.94 -0.33
CA ARG A 66 -7.05 5.98 0.20
C ARG A 66 -7.02 5.91 1.72
N ALA A 67 -5.86 6.22 2.29
CA ALA A 67 -5.70 6.33 3.73
C ALA A 67 -6.51 7.52 4.27
N LYS A 68 -6.89 7.41 5.55
CA LYS A 68 -7.51 8.50 6.29
C LYS A 68 -6.60 9.72 6.29
N TYR A 69 -7.20 10.89 6.40
CA TYR A 69 -6.51 12.17 6.48
C TYR A 69 -7.23 13.10 7.46
N ASP A 70 -6.55 14.16 7.91
CA ASP A 70 -7.17 15.22 8.70
C ASP A 70 -8.09 16.07 7.83
N ASN A 71 -9.31 15.57 7.64
CA ASN A 71 -10.34 16.23 6.88
C ASN A 71 -10.96 17.43 7.59
N LYS A 72 -10.62 17.71 8.87
CA LYS A 72 -11.13 18.87 9.61
C LYS A 72 -10.41 20.14 9.18
N TRP A 73 -9.09 20.08 9.04
CA TRP A 73 -8.25 21.27 8.81
C TRP A 73 -7.49 21.26 7.49
N THR A 74 -7.37 20.11 6.82
CA THR A 74 -6.52 19.92 5.63
C THR A 74 -7.31 19.38 4.42
N GLY A 75 -6.74 19.49 3.22
CA GLY A 75 -7.26 18.86 2.01
C GLY A 75 -8.51 19.48 1.39
N ARG A 76 -8.86 20.73 1.78
CA ARG A 76 -10.05 21.45 1.27
C ARG A 76 -9.73 22.60 0.31
N PHE A 77 -8.52 23.15 0.36
CA PHE A 77 -8.09 24.26 -0.50
C PHE A 77 -6.58 24.21 -0.74
N PRO A 78 -6.06 24.82 -1.83
CA PRO A 78 -4.66 24.69 -2.23
C PRO A 78 -3.62 25.11 -1.18
N GLY A 79 -3.97 26.11 -0.36
CA GLY A 79 -3.10 26.60 0.72
C GLY A 79 -2.97 25.67 1.93
N ARG A 80 -3.75 24.59 2.01
CA ARG A 80 -3.64 23.54 3.04
C ARG A 80 -3.89 22.17 2.42
N PRO A 81 -2.87 21.56 1.77
CA PRO A 81 -2.94 20.22 1.18
C PRO A 81 -3.29 19.15 2.21
N ARG A 82 -3.67 17.97 1.74
CA ARG A 82 -4.07 16.83 2.59
C ARG A 82 -2.90 16.30 3.43
N GLU A 83 -3.16 16.03 4.72
CA GLU A 83 -2.24 15.38 5.65
C GLU A 83 -2.83 14.07 6.20
N GLN A 84 -2.07 12.96 6.15
CA GLN A 84 -2.53 11.60 6.47
C GLN A 84 -2.43 11.26 7.96
#